data_AF-A0A3M1SLH4-F1
#
_entry.id   AF-A0A3M1SLH4-F1
#
_cell.length_a   1.000
_cell.length_b   1.000
_cell.length_c   1.000
_cell.angle_alpha   90.00
_cell.angle_beta   90.00
_cell.angle_gamma   90.00
#
_symmetry.space_group_name_H-M   'P 1'
#
loop_
_entity.id
_entity.type
_entity.pdbx_description
1 polymer ?
#
loop_
_entity_poly.entity_id
_entity_poly.type
_entity_poly.pdbx_seq_one_letter_code
_entity_poly.pdbx_strand_id
1 'polypeptide(L)' 'MSSMFEAIILGILQGLTEFFPVSSTAHLVLLPKLMGWEGA' A
#
# COMPACT_ATOMS: atom_id res chain seq x y z
N MET A 1 -11.17 6.89 -3.90
CA MET A 1 -11.31 5.70 -4.78
C MET A 1 -9.95 5.52 -5.41
N SER A 2 -9.19 4.52 -4.97
CA SER A 2 -7.84 4.28 -5.45
C SER A 2 -7.81 4.14 -6.97
N SER A 3 -6.95 4.90 -7.65
CA SER A 3 -6.75 4.73 -9.09
C SER A 3 -6.16 3.34 -9.36
N MET A 4 -6.35 2.79 -10.58
CA MET A 4 -5.77 1.49 -10.95
C MET A 4 -4.25 1.45 -10.73
N PHE A 5 -3.60 2.60 -10.91
CA PHE A 5 -2.17 2.77 -10.66
C PHE A 5 -1.80 2.60 -9.17
N GLU A 6 -2.55 3.23 -8.27
CA GLU A 6 -2.37 3.09 -6.82
C GLU A 6 -2.61 1.66 -6.35
N ALA A 7 -3.66 1.01 -6.87
CA ALA A 7 -3.97 -0.38 -6.55
C ALA A 7 -2.85 -1.34 -6.97
N ILE A 8 -2.24 -1.14 -8.15
CA ILE A 8 -1.10 -1.92 -8.61
C ILE A 8 0.11 -1.73 -7.68
N ILE A 9 0.43 -0.48 -7.30
CA ILE A 9 1.57 -0.20 -6.41
C ILE A 9 1.35 -0.83 -5.02
N LEU A 10 0.15 -0.68 -4.44
CA LEU A 10 -0.16 -1.27 -3.14
C LEU A 10 -0.15 -2.80 -3.19
N GLY A 11 -0.65 -3.39 -4.28
CA GLY A 11 -0.61 -4.84 -4.48
C GLY A 11 0.81 -5.39 -4.57
N ILE A 12 1.71 -4.71 -5.29
CA ILE A 12 3.14 -5.07 -5.35
C ILE A 12 3.78 -4.91 -3.98
N LEU A 13 3.55 -3.80 -3.29
CA LEU A 13 4.13 -3.55 -1.97
C LEU A 13 3.66 -4.59 -0.94
N GLN A 14 2.38 -4.92 -0.93
CA GLN A 14 1.81 -5.97 -0.07
C GLN A 14 2.45 -7.32 -0.37
N GLY A 15 2.47 -7.72 -1.64
CA GLY A 15 3.06 -8.99 -2.06
C GLY A 15 4.54 -9.09 -1.68
N LEU A 16 5.30 -8.00 -1.77
CA LEU A 16 6.71 -7.99 -1.37
C LEU A 16 6.88 -8.00 0.17
N THR A 17 6.11 -7.19 0.89
CA THR A 17 6.27 -7.02 2.35
C THR A 17 5.77 -8.22 3.15
N GLU A 18 4.88 -9.04 2.59
CA GLU A 18 4.36 -10.25 3.25
C GLU A 18 5.44 -11.33 3.48
N PHE A 19 6.53 -11.29 2.71
CA PHE A 19 7.68 -12.18 2.89
C PHE A 19 8.70 -11.69 3.92
N PHE A 20 8.58 -10.45 4.39
CA PHE A 20 9.44 -9.89 5.42
C PHE A 20 8.68 -9.81 6.76
N PRO A 21 9.35 -9.93 7.91
CA PRO A 21 8.71 -9.76 9.22
C PRO A 21 8.44 -8.28 9.52
N VAL A 22 7.73 -7.62 8.60
CA VAL A 22 7.30 -6.23 8.69
C VAL A 22 5.76 -6.21 8.67
N SER A 23 5.15 -5.29 9.42
CA SER A 23 3.69 -5.21 9.45
C SER A 23 3.15 -4.84 8.06
N SER A 24 2.50 -5.79 7.38
CA SER A 24 1.91 -5.58 6.05
C SER A 24 0.77 -4.55 6.09
N THR A 25 -0.05 -4.59 7.14
CA THR A 25 -1.12 -3.61 7.38
C THR A 25 -0.59 -2.17 7.54
N ALA A 26 0.58 -2.00 8.16
CA ALA A 26 1.16 -0.67 8.33
C ALA A 26 1.49 0.00 6.99
N HIS A 27 1.97 -0.78 6.01
CA HIS A 27 2.31 -0.27 4.68
C HIS A 27 1.06 0.16 3.91
N LEU A 28 -0.01 -0.64 3.97
CA LEU A 28 -1.28 -0.30 3.32
C LEU A 28 -1.98 0.92 3.91
N VAL A 29 -1.74 1.26 5.19
CA VAL A 29 -2.33 2.44 5.84
C VAL A 29 -1.44 3.68 5.75
N LEU A 30 -0.12 3.51 5.86
CA LEU A 30 0.83 4.63 5.87
C LEU A 30 1.17 5.11 4.47
N LEU A 31 1.35 4.20 3.50
CA LEU A 31 1.77 4.59 2.15
C LEU A 31 0.74 5.54 1.48
N PRO A 32 -0.58 5.26 1.50
CA PRO A 32 -1.56 6.19 0.95
C PRO A 32 -1.57 7.55 1.66
N LYS A 33 -1.45 7.55 2.99
CA LYS A 33 -1.40 8.80 3.79
C LYS A 33 -0.16 9.64 3.48
N LEU A 34 1.00 9.01 3.30
CA LEU A 34 2.25 9.70 2.99
C LEU A 34 2.27 10.22 1.54
N MET A 35 1.63 9.50 0.62
CA MET A 35 1.53 9.87 -0.79
C MET A 35 0.36 10.81 -1.10
N GLY A 36 -0.50 11.10 -0.12
CA GLY A 36 -1.68 11.95 -0.29
C GLY A 36 -2.79 11.32 -1.14
N TRP A 37 -2.89 9.98 -1.16
CA TRP A 37 -3.90 9.27 -1.93
C TRP A 37 -5.24 9.29 -1.20
N GLU A 38 -6.17 10.12 -1.68
CA GLU A 38 -7.50 10.27 -1.09
C GLU A 38 -8.41 9.05 -1.39
N GLY A 39 -8.69 8.28 -0.34
CA GLY A 39 -9.63 7.16 -0.38
C GLY A 39 -9.04 5.84 -0.88
N ALA A 40 -7.79 5.56 -0.48
CA ALA A 40 -7.17 4.24 -0.39
C ALA A 40 -6.96 3.86 1.08
#